data_AF-A0A9E2RZD0-F1
#
_entry.id   AF-A0A9E2RZD0-F1
#
_cell.length_a   1.000
_cell.length_b   1.000
_cell.length_c   1.000
_cell.angle_alpha   90.00
_cell.angle_beta   90.00
_cell.angle_gamma   90.00
#
_symmetry.space_group_name_H-M   'P 1'
#
loop_
_entity.id
_entity.type
_entity.pdbx_description
1 polymer ?
#
loop_
_entity_poly.entity_id
_entity_poly.type
_entity_poly.pdbx_seq_one_letter_code
_entity_poly.pdbx_strand_id
1 'polypeptide(L)'
;MALVDKVKNQAAQLAQKAQEAGKVGQAKFEEIQARRQADAALRELGRLVYHQVKAGGSLAMTPEMESRVAEVSSYETEHGPLSESGSD
;
A
#
# COMPACT_ATOMS: atom_id res chain seq x y z
N MET A 1 33.88 28.29 -23.29
CA MET A 1 33.76 27.05 -22.49
C MET A 1 32.70 27.12 -21.37
N ALA A 2 32.16 28.29 -21.00
CA ALA A 2 31.16 28.41 -19.91
C ALA A 2 29.77 27.79 -20.19
N LEU A 3 29.35 27.67 -21.45
CA LEU A 3 28.05 27.09 -21.82
C LEU A 3 28.02 25.55 -21.67
N VAL A 4 29.13 24.88 -21.98
CA VAL A 4 29.25 23.41 -21.87
C VAL A 4 29.26 22.97 -20.40
N ASP A 5 29.86 23.75 -19.51
CA ASP A 5 29.83 23.48 -18.06
C ASP A 5 28.43 23.66 -17.46
N LYS A 6 27.65 24.64 -17.95
CA LYS A 6 26.26 24.83 -17.49
C LYS A 6 25.35 23.68 -17.93
N VAL A 7 25.54 23.18 -19.14
CA VAL A 7 24.80 22.02 -19.68
C VAL A 7 25.18 20.73 -18.95
N LYS A 8 26.48 20.49 -18.69
CA LYS A 8 26.92 19.35 -17.89
C LYS A 8 26.38 19.38 -16.46
N ASN A 9 26.39 20.54 -15.81
CA ASN A 9 25.83 20.70 -14.47
C ASN A 9 24.30 20.51 -14.44
N GLN A 10 23.58 20.99 -15.45
CA GLN A 10 22.15 20.73 -15.57
C GLN A 10 21.86 19.25 -15.84
N ALA A 11 22.64 18.59 -16.70
CA ALA A 11 22.50 17.17 -16.96
C ALA A 11 22.78 16.32 -15.71
N ALA A 12 23.80 16.67 -14.93
CA ALA A 12 24.13 16.00 -13.68
C ALA A 12 23.02 16.18 -12.63
N GLN A 13 22.49 17.39 -12.48
CA GLN A 13 21.36 17.67 -11.59
C GLN A 13 20.07 16.97 -12.04
N LEU A 14 19.82 16.89 -13.34
CA LEU A 14 18.67 16.18 -13.90
C LEU A 14 18.79 14.67 -13.65
N ALA A 15 19.99 14.10 -13.83
CA ALA A 15 20.25 12.70 -13.53
C ALA A 15 20.08 12.39 -12.03
N GLN A 16 20.60 13.23 -11.13
CA GLN A 16 20.39 13.09 -9.69
C GLN A 16 18.91 13.18 -9.30
N LYS A 17 18.19 14.19 -9.80
CA LYS A 17 16.75 14.32 -9.54
C LYS A 17 15.94 13.15 -10.10
N ALA A 18 16.29 12.64 -11.27
CA ALA A 18 15.64 11.46 -11.84
C ALA A 18 15.89 10.20 -10.98
N GLN A 19 17.09 10.06 -10.43
CA GLN A 19 17.44 8.92 -9.57
C GLN A 19 16.73 8.99 -8.21
N GLU A 20 16.64 10.18 -7.61
CA GLU A 20 15.90 10.42 -6.37
C GLU A 20 14.38 10.25 -6.59
N ALA A 21 13.83 10.80 -7.68
CA ALA A 21 12.42 10.64 -8.04
C ALA A 21 12.06 9.18 -8.35
N GLY A 22 12.98 8.41 -8.96
CA GLY A 22 12.79 6.97 -9.19
C GLY A 22 12.69 6.18 -7.88
N LYS A 23 13.55 6.47 -6.90
CA LYS A 23 13.52 5.82 -5.58
C LYS A 23 12.27 6.18 -4.78
N VAL A 24 11.89 7.46 -4.78
CA VAL A 24 10.64 7.92 -4.14
C VAL A 24 9.42 7.33 -4.84
N GLY A 25 9.46 7.21 -6.17
CA GLY A 25 8.40 6.58 -6.95
C GLY A 25 8.24 5.09 -6.66
N GLN A 26 9.34 4.35 -6.52
CA GLN A 26 9.32 2.93 -6.15
C GLN A 26 8.75 2.71 -4.74
N ALA A 27 9.25 3.46 -3.75
CA ALA A 27 8.75 3.33 -2.38
C ALA A 27 7.25 3.64 -2.26
N LYS A 28 6.78 4.71 -2.93
CA LYS A 28 5.34 5.04 -2.97
C LYS A 28 4.52 3.98 -3.71
N PHE A 29 5.07 3.39 -4.75
CA PHE A 29 4.38 2.34 -5.50
C PHE A 29 4.24 1.07 -4.67
N GLU A 30 5.29 0.66 -3.95
CA GLU A 30 5.26 -0.46 -3.01
C GLU A 30 4.23 -0.22 -1.89
N GLU A 31 4.21 0.98 -1.31
CA GLU A 31 3.22 1.38 -0.29
C GLU A 31 1.78 1.33 -0.83
N ILE A 32 1.54 1.86 -2.03
CA ILE A 32 0.22 1.78 -2.69
C ILE A 32 -0.16 0.32 -2.96
N GLN A 33 0.78 -0.53 -3.37
CA GLN A 33 0.51 -1.95 -3.58
C GLN A 33 0.15 -2.66 -2.27
N ALA A 34 0.95 -2.46 -1.22
CA ALA A 34 0.71 -3.02 0.10
C ALA A 34 -0.67 -2.61 0.62
N ARG A 35 -1.02 -1.31 0.49
CA ARG A 35 -2.33 -0.80 0.87
C ARG A 35 -3.46 -1.45 0.06
N ARG A 36 -3.31 -1.58 -1.26
CA ARG A 36 -4.32 -2.23 -2.11
C ARG A 36 -4.54 -3.69 -1.75
N GLN A 37 -3.49 -4.40 -1.36
CA GLN A 37 -3.60 -5.79 -0.91
C GLN A 37 -4.37 -5.86 0.42
N ALA A 38 -4.02 -5.00 1.38
CA ALA A 38 -4.71 -4.91 2.66
C ALA A 38 -6.21 -4.53 2.51
N ASP A 39 -6.53 -3.58 1.63
CA ASP A 39 -7.91 -3.21 1.29
C ASP A 39 -8.68 -4.39 0.66
N ALA A 40 -8.02 -5.17 -0.20
CA ALA A 40 -8.62 -6.36 -0.80
C ALA A 40 -8.90 -7.44 0.26
N ALA A 41 -7.97 -7.64 1.20
CA ALA A 41 -8.12 -8.56 2.30
C ALA A 41 -9.28 -8.16 3.23
N LEU A 42 -9.38 -6.88 3.59
CA LEU A 42 -10.52 -6.32 4.34
C LEU A 42 -11.85 -6.52 3.61
N ARG A 43 -11.89 -6.24 2.30
CA ARG A 43 -13.11 -6.42 1.50
C ARG A 43 -13.53 -7.89 1.45
N GLU A 44 -12.58 -8.81 1.33
CA GLU A 44 -12.87 -10.25 1.34
C GLU A 44 -13.34 -10.73 2.71
N LEU A 45 -12.74 -10.25 3.81
CA LEU A 45 -13.22 -10.51 5.17
C LEU A 45 -14.68 -10.07 5.32
N GLY A 46 -15.02 -8.86 4.87
CA GLY A 46 -16.40 -8.36 4.87
C GLY A 46 -17.37 -9.23 4.07
N ARG A 47 -16.93 -9.78 2.92
CA ARG A 47 -17.74 -10.73 2.13
C ARG A 47 -17.98 -12.03 2.89
N LEU A 48 -16.94 -12.60 3.49
CA LEU A 48 -17.06 -13.84 4.29
C LEU A 48 -18.03 -13.65 5.46
N VAL A 49 -17.92 -12.53 6.18
CA VAL A 49 -18.82 -12.19 7.30
C VAL A 49 -20.25 -11.98 6.80
N TYR A 50 -20.42 -11.25 5.69
CA TYR A 50 -21.74 -11.05 5.10
C TYR A 50 -22.42 -12.37 4.72
N HIS A 51 -21.67 -13.31 4.13
CA HIS A 51 -22.20 -14.62 3.78
C HIS A 51 -22.59 -15.44 5.03
N GLN A 52 -21.81 -15.39 6.10
CA GLN A 52 -22.17 -16.05 7.38
C GLN A 52 -23.47 -15.49 7.96
N VAL A 53 -23.57 -14.16 8.05
CA VAL A 53 -24.76 -13.48 8.57
C VAL A 53 -25.98 -13.84 7.72
N LYS A 54 -25.84 -13.76 6.40
CA LYS A 54 -26.93 -14.06 5.46
C LYS A 54 -27.39 -15.52 5.53
N ALA A 55 -26.48 -16.45 5.78
CA ALA A 55 -26.79 -17.87 5.93
C ALA A 55 -27.50 -18.19 7.26
N GLY A 56 -27.68 -17.21 8.15
CA GLY A 56 -28.18 -17.44 9.51
C GLY A 56 -27.23 -18.28 10.35
N GLY A 57 -25.95 -18.36 9.94
CA GLY A 57 -24.92 -19.13 10.60
C GLY A 57 -24.36 -18.43 11.83
N SER A 58 -23.63 -19.18 12.64
CA SER A 58 -22.82 -18.62 13.73
C SER A 58 -21.76 -17.67 13.16
N LEU A 59 -21.53 -16.54 13.83
CA LEU A 59 -20.40 -15.62 13.59
C LEU A 59 -19.06 -16.21 14.04
N ALA A 60 -18.89 -17.52 13.88
CA ALA A 60 -17.67 -18.21 14.25
C ALA A 60 -16.56 -17.81 13.29
N MET A 61 -15.39 -17.47 13.84
CA MET A 61 -14.23 -17.20 13.01
C MET A 61 -13.88 -18.46 12.21
N THR A 62 -13.72 -18.30 10.90
CA THR A 62 -13.27 -19.37 10.01
C THR A 62 -11.79 -19.20 9.72
N PRO A 63 -11.06 -20.28 9.37
CA PRO A 63 -9.65 -20.17 9.01
C PRO A 63 -9.38 -19.15 7.90
N GLU A 64 -10.32 -18.99 6.95
CA GLU A 64 -10.23 -17.98 5.89
C GLU A 64 -10.32 -16.55 6.46
N MET A 65 -11.22 -16.32 7.42
CA MET A 65 -11.32 -15.02 8.10
C MET A 65 -10.08 -14.73 8.94
N GLU A 66 -9.56 -15.71 9.68
CA GLU A 66 -8.33 -15.57 10.47
C GLU A 66 -7.14 -15.18 9.58
N SER A 67 -7.00 -15.84 8.43
CA SER A 67 -5.94 -15.51 7.46
C SER A 67 -6.06 -14.08 6.94
N ARG A 68 -7.29 -13.59 6.67
CA ARG A 68 -7.50 -12.20 6.20
C ARG A 68 -7.24 -11.18 7.30
N VAL A 69 -7.63 -11.48 8.54
CA VAL A 69 -7.31 -10.64 9.69
C VAL A 69 -5.79 -10.57 9.87
N ALA A 70 -5.07 -11.70 9.79
CA ALA A 70 -3.61 -11.71 9.92
C ALA A 70 -2.92 -10.88 8.82
N GLU A 71 -3.40 -10.96 7.57
CA GLU A 71 -2.89 -10.15 6.44
C GLU A 71 -3.08 -8.65 6.69
N VAL A 72 -4.26 -8.25 7.17
CA VAL A 72 -4.56 -6.86 7.50
C VAL A 72 -3.74 -6.38 8.69
N SER A 73 -3.62 -7.17 9.76
CA SER A 73 -2.82 -6.83 10.94
C SER A 73 -1.33 -6.73 10.65
N SER A 74 -0.80 -7.54 9.71
CA SER A 74 0.59 -7.40 9.25
C SER A 74 0.80 -6.04 8.59
N TYR A 75 -0.11 -5.62 7.70
CA TYR A 75 -0.06 -4.29 7.10
C TYR A 75 -0.16 -3.19 8.16
N GLU A 76 -1.08 -3.29 9.11
CA GLU A 76 -1.27 -2.27 10.14
C GLU A 76 -0.04 -2.12 11.05
N THR A 77 0.68 -3.22 11.30
CA THR A 77 1.94 -3.20 12.06
C THR A 77 3.06 -2.49 11.30
N GLU A 78 3.11 -2.65 9.98
CA GLU A 78 4.19 -2.13 9.14
C GLU A 78 3.93 -0.70 8.63
N HIS A 79 2.68 -0.35 8.37
CA HIS A 79 2.27 0.89 7.70
C HIS A 79 1.30 1.76 8.51
N GLY A 80 0.81 1.28 9.64
CA GLY A 80 -0.20 1.96 10.46
C GLY A 80 -1.64 1.66 10.03
N PRO A 81 -2.64 2.23 10.74
CA PRO A 81 -4.04 1.89 10.55
C PRO A 81 -4.55 2.21 9.14
N LEU A 82 -5.30 1.29 8.53
CA LEU A 82 -5.90 1.49 7.20
C LEU A 82 -6.93 2.64 7.16
N SER A 83 -7.53 2.97 8.31
CA SER A 83 -8.57 3.98 8.44
C SER A 83 -8.07 5.43 8.50
N GLU A 84 -6.79 5.67 8.79
CA GLU A 84 -6.27 7.03 9.02
C GLU A 84 -5.74 7.71 7.75
N SER A 85 -5.52 6.98 6.65
CA SER A 85 -4.90 7.53 5.42
C SER A 85 -5.92 8.00 4.35
N GLY A 86 -7.11 8.43 4.79
CA GLY A 86 -8.22 8.85 3.92
C GLY A 86 -8.89 10.17 4.28
N SER A 87 -8.35 10.94 5.21
CA SER A 87 -8.91 12.23 5.65
C SER A 87 -8.01 13.39 5.23
N ASP A 88 -7.96 13.70 3.94
CA ASP A 88 -7.55 15.00 3.39
C ASP A 88 -8.28 15.25 2.05
#